data_AF-A0A931IA10-F1
#
_entry.id   AF-A0A931IA10-F1
#
_cell.length_a   1.000
_cell.length_b   1.000
_cell.length_c   1.000
_cell.angle_alpha   90.00
_cell.angle_beta   90.00
_cell.angle_gamma   90.00
#
_symmetry.space_group_name_H-M   'P 1'
#
loop_
_entity.id
_entity.type
_entity.pdbx_description
1 polymer ?
#
loop_
_entity_poly.entity_id
_entity_poly.type
_entity_poly.pdbx_seq_one_letter_code
_entity_poly.pdbx_strand_id
1 'polypeptide(L)'
;MADEPLDAEERAKRLSHGIARALAAIGPPGWLRLEAVFTLTVGAEMVQVFFFDEHERSVRAHPDRDVLALVREHRHLSAELGDGPWWRMLLALTDEGVIEVDHDYGDEPFPDDQLFPREVYAADLEVYPRANLPVWLAAYIRHGGRQSRPARVAAAGARADREADVRAVRSEGDFPALPVLWGRWAVMSAAFVAAESQWGPRILPALGFFEGSRRSGSTLYVLPGGRAVLSGGVWDAERLDATYNGGHAAPLLYAGAPAWVANPVLNPRAGNGLLSFCYWWEAGEWYRGDSPGSEHLVDALPGIWTTETVVAVICDLFAEQPDPRARAAVDTLVSAAEVGVVTRDTLVEVFGDTGDFDIDSAYYQLTLAGVTLAEPEPMPREEAIARVRRYITDNGPQSAGYPLDELRADRIDIGWMVYAPTRPDEIALGRAIFYVADDGVLEQSSSSVAPSIYVAEFERRFQQRHGSSGG
;
A
#
# COMPACT_ATOMS: atom_id res chain seq x y z
N MET A 1 44.55 26.26 -23.09
CA MET A 1 44.50 24.82 -22.79
C MET A 1 43.04 24.48 -22.63
N ALA A 2 42.42 23.91 -23.67
CA ALA A 2 40.99 23.59 -23.72
C ALA A 2 40.79 22.51 -24.81
N ASP A 3 41.50 21.38 -24.66
CA ASP A 3 41.53 20.27 -25.63
C ASP A 3 41.33 18.89 -24.94
N GLU A 4 41.03 18.86 -23.64
CA GLU A 4 40.96 17.64 -22.81
C GLU A 4 39.61 16.89 -22.79
N PRO A 5 38.41 17.50 -22.92
CA PRO A 5 37.14 16.75 -22.77
C PRO A 5 36.88 15.74 -23.90
N LEU A 6 37.27 16.09 -25.13
CA LEU A 6 37.01 15.30 -26.33
C LEU A 6 37.84 13.99 -26.39
N ASP A 7 39.05 13.98 -25.82
CA ASP A 7 39.88 12.76 -25.77
C ASP A 7 39.38 11.76 -24.72
N ALA A 8 38.87 12.25 -23.59
CA ALA A 8 38.30 11.42 -22.54
C ALA A 8 37.01 10.72 -22.99
N GLU A 9 36.09 11.44 -23.64
CA GLU A 9 34.85 10.85 -24.19
C GLU A 9 35.16 9.78 -25.25
N GLU A 10 36.07 10.06 -26.19
CA GLU A 10 36.43 9.11 -27.23
C GLU A 10 37.19 7.89 -26.67
N ARG A 11 37.99 8.08 -25.62
CA ARG A 11 38.64 6.97 -24.90
C ARG A 11 37.61 6.13 -24.13
N ALA A 12 36.63 6.74 -23.46
CA ALA A 12 35.54 6.04 -22.78
C ALA A 12 34.75 5.19 -23.78
N LYS A 13 34.36 5.78 -24.91
CA LYS A 13 33.69 5.07 -26.00
C LYS A 13 34.50 3.88 -26.52
N ARG A 14 35.82 4.05 -26.72
CA ARG A 14 36.71 2.95 -27.14
C ARG A 14 36.76 1.81 -26.11
N LEU A 15 36.79 2.14 -24.82
CA LEU A 15 36.74 1.17 -23.73
C LEU A 15 35.41 0.42 -23.72
N SER A 16 34.27 1.09 -23.88
CA SER A 16 32.95 0.43 -23.94
C SER A 16 32.86 -0.58 -25.09
N HIS A 17 33.34 -0.22 -26.29
CA HIS A 17 33.42 -1.17 -27.42
C HIS A 17 34.40 -2.32 -27.14
N GLY A 18 35.50 -2.05 -26.44
CA GLY A 18 36.45 -3.08 -26.00
C GLY A 18 35.81 -4.10 -25.07
N ILE A 19 35.07 -3.62 -24.07
CA ILE A 19 34.32 -4.43 -23.10
C ILE A 19 33.26 -5.28 -23.83
N ALA A 20 32.45 -4.67 -24.70
CA ALA A 20 31.42 -5.37 -25.48
C ALA A 20 32.02 -6.52 -26.31
N ARG A 21 33.12 -6.27 -27.03
CA ARG A 21 33.79 -7.30 -27.85
C ARG A 21 34.37 -8.43 -27.01
N ALA A 22 34.98 -8.09 -25.87
CA ALA A 22 35.59 -9.09 -25.00
C ALA A 22 34.52 -9.97 -24.32
N LEU A 23 33.37 -9.39 -23.95
CA LEU A 23 32.21 -10.15 -23.48
C LEU A 23 31.63 -11.04 -24.59
N ALA A 24 31.48 -10.54 -25.82
CA ALA A 24 30.98 -11.34 -26.94
C ALA A 24 31.84 -12.58 -27.21
N ALA A 25 33.16 -12.47 -27.01
CA ALA A 25 34.11 -13.56 -27.24
C ALA A 25 33.95 -14.74 -26.27
N ILE A 26 33.33 -14.54 -25.11
CA ILE A 26 33.05 -15.61 -24.13
C ILE A 26 31.63 -16.19 -24.25
N GLY A 27 30.84 -15.70 -25.22
CA GLY A 27 29.46 -16.13 -25.42
C GLY A 27 29.33 -17.59 -25.88
N PRO A 28 28.35 -18.35 -25.37
CA PRO A 28 28.10 -19.72 -25.80
C PRO A 28 27.61 -19.76 -27.25
N PRO A 29 27.94 -20.78 -28.05
CA PRO A 29 27.47 -20.85 -29.45
C PRO A 29 25.95 -20.71 -29.57
N GLY A 30 25.49 -19.86 -30.50
CA GLY A 30 24.06 -19.63 -30.76
C GLY A 30 23.39 -18.58 -29.87
N TRP A 31 24.14 -17.79 -29.09
CA TRP A 31 23.59 -16.63 -28.41
C TRP A 31 23.15 -15.55 -29.42
N LEU A 32 22.06 -14.85 -29.12
CA LEU A 32 21.50 -13.74 -29.91
C LEU A 32 21.61 -12.39 -29.21
N ARG A 33 21.51 -12.40 -27.87
CA ARG A 33 21.57 -11.19 -27.06
C ARG A 33 22.43 -11.40 -25.82
N LEU A 34 23.23 -10.40 -25.48
CA LEU A 34 23.97 -10.29 -24.23
C LEU A 34 23.43 -9.10 -23.45
N GLU A 35 23.23 -9.29 -22.16
CA GLU A 35 23.05 -8.21 -21.19
C GLU A 35 24.09 -8.33 -20.09
N ALA A 36 24.73 -7.22 -19.76
CA ALA A 36 25.70 -7.13 -18.70
C ALA A 36 25.39 -5.92 -17.80
N VAL A 37 25.40 -6.16 -16.49
CA VAL A 37 25.33 -5.12 -15.47
C VAL A 37 26.59 -5.19 -14.63
N PHE A 38 27.27 -4.06 -14.56
CA PHE A 38 28.46 -3.86 -13.75
C PHE A 38 28.14 -2.83 -12.67
N THR A 39 28.14 -3.23 -11.40
CA THR A 39 27.97 -2.32 -10.26
C THR A 39 29.29 -2.22 -9.51
N LEU A 40 29.89 -1.04 -9.49
CA LEU A 40 31.25 -0.85 -8.99
C LEU A 40 31.36 0.37 -8.07
N THR A 41 32.18 0.21 -7.04
CA THR A 41 32.77 1.27 -6.23
C THR A 41 34.28 1.04 -6.10
N VAL A 42 34.98 1.88 -5.36
CA VAL A 42 36.39 1.66 -5.00
C VAL A 42 36.63 0.39 -4.19
N GLY A 43 35.63 -0.07 -3.42
CA GLY A 43 35.78 -1.15 -2.44
C GLY A 43 35.03 -2.43 -2.78
N ALA A 44 34.09 -2.39 -3.73
CA ALA A 44 33.30 -3.54 -4.11
C ALA A 44 32.98 -3.53 -5.61
N GLU A 45 32.85 -4.73 -6.17
CA GLU A 45 32.39 -4.95 -7.53
C GLU A 45 31.40 -6.10 -7.56
N MET A 46 30.37 -5.93 -8.38
CA MET A 46 29.38 -6.96 -8.66
C MET A 46 29.14 -6.95 -10.16
N VAL A 47 29.09 -8.16 -10.71
CA VAL A 47 28.96 -8.35 -12.14
C VAL A 47 27.94 -9.43 -12.44
N GLN A 48 27.01 -9.08 -13.30
CA GLN A 48 25.99 -9.97 -13.84
C GLN A 48 26.11 -9.92 -15.37
N VAL A 49 26.38 -11.06 -16.01
CA VAL A 49 26.42 -11.17 -17.47
C VAL A 49 25.54 -12.35 -17.86
N PHE A 50 24.58 -12.11 -18.74
CA PHE A 50 23.66 -13.11 -19.25
C PHE A 50 23.68 -13.11 -20.77
N PHE A 51 23.71 -14.31 -21.34
CA PHE A 51 23.50 -14.56 -22.76
C PHE A 51 22.13 -15.20 -22.95
N PHE A 52 21.40 -14.77 -23.98
CA PHE A 52 20.08 -15.26 -24.34
C PHE A 52 20.12 -15.89 -25.74
N ASP A 53 19.43 -17.00 -25.91
CA ASP A 53 19.21 -17.64 -27.21
C ASP A 53 17.87 -17.24 -27.85
N GLU A 54 17.55 -17.84 -29.00
CA GLU A 54 16.29 -17.62 -29.74
C GLU A 54 15.01 -17.99 -28.96
N HIS A 55 15.14 -18.77 -27.89
CA HIS A 55 14.03 -19.20 -27.04
C HIS A 55 13.98 -18.40 -25.73
N GLU A 56 14.69 -17.26 -25.65
CA GLU A 56 14.86 -16.42 -24.45
C GLU A 56 15.46 -17.16 -23.25
N ARG A 57 16.12 -18.30 -23.46
CA ARG A 57 16.79 -19.02 -22.37
C ARG A 57 18.09 -18.32 -22.04
N SER A 58 18.29 -18.02 -20.75
CA SER A 58 19.47 -17.30 -20.28
C SER A 58 20.54 -18.24 -19.71
N VAL A 59 21.81 -17.92 -20.01
CA VAL A 59 22.98 -18.54 -19.39
C VAL A 59 23.84 -17.45 -18.77
N ARG A 60 24.15 -17.60 -17.48
CA ARG A 60 25.05 -16.69 -16.77
C ARG A 60 26.50 -16.97 -17.14
N ALA A 61 27.24 -15.92 -17.46
CA ALA A 61 28.69 -15.97 -17.68
C ALA A 61 29.44 -15.16 -16.63
N HIS A 62 30.74 -15.46 -16.50
CA HIS A 62 31.65 -14.72 -15.64
C HIS A 62 32.75 -14.12 -16.51
N PRO A 63 32.84 -12.77 -16.61
CA PRO A 63 33.93 -12.15 -17.34
C PRO A 63 35.28 -12.40 -16.67
N ASP A 64 36.33 -12.43 -17.47
CA ASP A 64 37.70 -12.58 -16.97
C ASP A 64 38.23 -11.28 -16.36
N ARG A 65 39.44 -11.35 -15.80
CA ARG A 65 40.08 -10.21 -15.14
C ARG A 65 40.41 -9.07 -16.10
N ASP A 66 40.62 -9.35 -17.38
CA ASP A 66 41.00 -8.35 -18.36
C ASP A 66 39.79 -7.50 -18.74
N VAL A 67 38.61 -8.13 -18.90
CA VAL A 67 37.35 -7.40 -19.05
C VAL A 67 37.07 -6.53 -17.82
N LEU A 68 37.25 -7.07 -16.61
CA LEU A 68 37.05 -6.28 -15.39
C LEU A 68 38.05 -5.12 -15.27
N ALA A 69 39.28 -5.29 -15.75
CA ALA A 69 40.26 -4.18 -15.80
C ALA A 69 39.79 -3.07 -16.74
N LEU A 70 39.25 -3.40 -17.92
CA LEU A 70 38.67 -2.42 -18.84
C LEU A 70 37.48 -1.68 -18.22
N VAL A 71 36.60 -2.40 -17.51
CA VAL A 71 35.45 -1.79 -16.81
C VAL A 71 35.90 -0.83 -15.72
N ARG A 72 36.92 -1.20 -14.91
CA ARG A 72 37.49 -0.32 -13.88
C ARG A 72 38.16 0.91 -14.48
N GLU A 73 38.89 0.75 -15.58
CA GLU A 73 39.49 1.88 -16.31
C GLU A 73 38.40 2.82 -16.86
N HIS A 74 37.35 2.25 -17.45
CA HIS A 74 36.21 3.01 -17.95
C HIS A 74 35.53 3.80 -16.83
N ARG A 75 35.28 3.15 -15.67
CA ARG A 75 34.72 3.83 -14.49
C ARG A 75 35.60 4.98 -14.04
N HIS A 76 36.91 4.76 -13.93
CA HIS A 76 37.84 5.79 -13.50
C HIS A 76 37.79 7.01 -14.42
N LEU A 77 37.82 6.78 -15.74
CA LEU A 77 37.73 7.84 -16.74
C LEU A 77 36.40 8.59 -16.68
N SER A 78 35.29 7.89 -16.41
CA SER A 78 33.97 8.53 -16.30
C SER A 78 33.88 9.56 -15.16
N ALA A 79 34.75 9.46 -14.14
CA ALA A 79 34.80 10.44 -13.06
C ALA A 79 35.26 11.83 -13.54
N GLU A 80 35.96 11.92 -14.68
CA GLU A 80 36.39 13.19 -15.28
C GLU A 80 35.31 13.84 -16.16
N LEU A 81 34.25 13.09 -16.49
CA LEU A 81 33.20 13.50 -17.43
C LEU A 81 31.95 14.09 -16.74
N GLY A 82 31.88 14.07 -15.40
CA GLY A 82 30.71 14.52 -14.65
C GLY A 82 30.98 14.71 -13.15
N ASP A 83 29.93 14.68 -12.33
CA ASP A 83 30.02 14.81 -10.85
C ASP A 83 30.48 13.50 -10.18
N GLY A 84 31.44 12.80 -10.79
CA GLY A 84 31.93 11.50 -10.34
C GLY A 84 31.57 10.32 -11.26
N PRO A 85 32.11 9.12 -10.97
CA PRO A 85 31.94 7.94 -11.82
C PRO A 85 30.49 7.42 -11.79
N TRP A 86 30.08 6.65 -12.78
CA TRP A 86 28.80 5.93 -12.69
C TRP A 86 28.83 4.89 -11.55
N TRP A 87 27.65 4.55 -11.02
CA TRP A 87 27.48 3.45 -10.04
C TRP A 87 27.24 2.13 -10.73
N ARG A 88 26.41 2.15 -11.80
CA ARG A 88 26.17 0.99 -12.66
C ARG A 88 26.44 1.33 -14.12
N MET A 89 27.01 0.36 -14.84
CA MET A 89 27.08 0.37 -16.30
C MET A 89 26.23 -0.79 -16.81
N LEU A 90 25.23 -0.48 -17.61
CA LEU A 90 24.36 -1.44 -18.29
C LEU A 90 24.81 -1.52 -19.73
N LEU A 91 25.04 -2.74 -20.22
CA LEU A 91 25.49 -2.99 -21.56
C LEU A 91 24.62 -4.07 -22.19
N ALA A 92 24.02 -3.74 -23.32
CA ALA A 92 23.34 -4.69 -24.18
C ALA A 92 24.08 -4.82 -25.51
N LEU A 93 24.17 -6.05 -26.00
CA LEU A 93 24.79 -6.37 -27.29
C LEU A 93 23.94 -7.43 -28.01
N THR A 94 23.65 -7.22 -29.29
CA THR A 94 23.04 -8.24 -30.15
C THR A 94 24.09 -8.96 -31.01
N ASP A 95 23.74 -10.11 -31.56
CA ASP A 95 24.54 -10.85 -32.54
C ASP A 95 24.76 -10.09 -33.85
N GLU A 96 23.87 -9.16 -34.19
CA GLU A 96 24.03 -8.18 -35.28
C GLU A 96 25.09 -7.10 -34.99
N GLY A 97 25.60 -7.05 -33.75
CA GLY A 97 26.63 -6.10 -33.34
C GLY A 97 26.09 -4.74 -32.88
N VAL A 98 24.79 -4.62 -32.62
CA VAL A 98 24.20 -3.41 -32.03
C VAL A 98 24.60 -3.36 -30.55
N ILE A 99 25.27 -2.27 -30.16
CA ILE A 99 25.74 -2.05 -28.79
C ILE A 99 24.97 -0.87 -28.19
N GLU A 100 24.36 -1.11 -27.05
CA GLU A 100 23.75 -0.09 -26.20
C GLU A 100 24.48 -0.07 -24.86
N VAL A 101 24.86 1.12 -24.40
CA VAL A 101 25.56 1.30 -23.12
C VAL A 101 24.95 2.47 -22.38
N ASP A 102 24.41 2.19 -21.20
CA ASP A 102 23.85 3.17 -20.30
C ASP A 102 24.64 3.23 -18.99
N HIS A 103 24.69 4.43 -18.42
CA HIS A 103 25.36 4.70 -17.16
C HIS A 103 24.34 5.20 -16.15
N ASP A 104 24.25 4.52 -15.03
CA ASP A 104 23.36 4.90 -13.94
C ASP A 104 24.14 5.58 -12.82
N TYR A 105 23.75 6.84 -12.55
CA TYR A 105 24.32 7.70 -11.53
C TYR A 105 23.48 7.72 -10.24
N GLY A 106 22.50 6.83 -10.15
CA GLY A 106 21.63 6.64 -9.00
C GLY A 106 20.35 7.46 -9.10
N ASP A 107 19.90 7.84 -10.28
CA ASP A 107 18.65 8.58 -10.45
C ASP A 107 17.46 7.81 -9.83
N GLU A 108 17.55 6.48 -9.86
CA GLU A 108 16.59 5.55 -9.32
C GLU A 108 17.26 4.58 -8.31
N PRO A 109 16.55 4.12 -7.26
CA PRO A 109 17.03 3.08 -6.34
C PRO A 109 17.47 1.83 -7.08
N PHE A 110 18.65 1.33 -6.75
CA PHE A 110 19.16 0.10 -7.33
C PHE A 110 18.34 -1.11 -6.86
N PRO A 111 18.21 -2.15 -7.70
CA PRO A 111 17.69 -3.45 -7.29
C PRO A 111 18.43 -4.00 -6.07
N ASP A 112 17.74 -4.70 -5.18
CA ASP A 112 18.30 -5.23 -3.94
C ASP A 112 19.51 -6.15 -4.17
N ASP A 113 19.49 -6.91 -5.27
CA ASP A 113 20.58 -7.80 -5.66
C ASP A 113 21.77 -7.07 -6.27
N GLN A 114 21.66 -5.76 -6.50
CA GLN A 114 22.68 -4.85 -7.06
C GLN A 114 23.07 -3.72 -6.09
N LEU A 115 22.37 -3.57 -4.96
CA LEU A 115 22.61 -2.56 -3.96
C LEU A 115 23.69 -3.01 -2.97
N PHE A 116 24.81 -2.27 -2.89
CA PHE A 116 25.84 -2.54 -1.90
C PHE A 116 25.47 -2.02 -0.51
N PRO A 117 26.09 -2.53 0.57
CA PRO A 117 26.00 -1.91 1.88
C PRO A 117 26.43 -0.43 1.85
N ARG A 118 25.78 0.41 2.65
CA ARG A 118 26.03 1.86 2.69
C ARG A 118 27.49 2.26 2.90
N GLU A 119 28.26 1.46 3.65
CA GLU A 119 29.67 1.73 3.95
C GLU A 119 30.54 1.71 2.68
N VAL A 120 30.14 0.90 1.70
CA VAL A 120 30.81 0.78 0.40
C VAL A 120 30.62 2.06 -0.43
N TYR A 121 29.41 2.63 -0.43
CA TYR A 121 29.15 3.91 -1.09
C TYR A 121 29.81 5.08 -0.36
N ALA A 122 29.83 5.06 0.97
CA ALA A 122 30.53 6.08 1.76
C ALA A 122 32.04 6.12 1.43
N ALA A 123 32.69 4.95 1.36
CA ALA A 123 34.11 4.86 0.98
C ALA A 123 34.36 5.33 -0.46
N ASP A 124 33.42 5.10 -1.38
CA ASP A 124 33.53 5.60 -2.76
C ASP A 124 33.51 7.13 -2.80
N LEU A 125 32.64 7.76 -2.02
CA LEU A 125 32.52 9.22 -1.93
C LEU A 125 33.71 9.90 -1.26
N GLU A 126 34.51 9.17 -0.47
CA GLU A 126 35.79 9.67 0.04
C GLU A 126 36.85 9.80 -1.06
N VAL A 127 36.77 8.93 -2.10
CA VAL A 127 37.72 8.92 -3.23
C VAL A 127 37.22 9.77 -4.41
N TYR A 128 35.91 9.68 -4.69
CA TYR A 128 35.22 10.46 -5.72
C TYR A 128 34.11 11.30 -5.08
N PRO A 129 34.46 12.43 -4.42
CA PRO A 129 33.48 13.33 -3.83
C PRO A 129 32.50 13.85 -4.90
N ARG A 130 31.24 14.00 -4.52
CA ARG A 130 30.18 14.56 -5.36
C ARG A 130 29.57 15.78 -4.70
N ALA A 131 29.15 16.75 -5.51
CA ALA A 131 28.46 17.93 -5.02
C ALA A 131 27.08 17.58 -4.48
N ASN A 132 26.35 16.70 -5.17
CA ASN A 132 25.03 16.25 -4.75
C ASN A 132 24.81 14.75 -5.02
N LEU A 133 23.98 14.12 -4.21
CA LEU A 133 23.49 12.76 -4.45
C LEU A 133 21.97 12.79 -4.61
N PRO A 134 21.40 11.91 -5.44
CA PRO A 134 19.97 11.61 -5.40
C PRO A 134 19.52 11.33 -3.97
N VAL A 135 18.37 11.88 -3.56
CA VAL A 135 17.97 11.93 -2.14
C VAL A 135 17.89 10.55 -1.52
N TRP A 136 17.46 9.54 -2.27
CA TRP A 136 17.40 8.16 -1.78
C TRP A 136 18.78 7.58 -1.47
N LEU A 137 19.80 7.88 -2.28
CA LEU A 137 21.16 7.38 -2.05
C LEU A 137 21.81 8.15 -0.90
N ALA A 138 21.58 9.47 -0.85
CA ALA A 138 22.00 10.30 0.28
C ALA A 138 21.39 9.79 1.60
N ALA A 139 20.08 9.47 1.59
CA ALA A 139 19.39 8.89 2.73
C ALA A 139 19.93 7.50 3.08
N TYR A 140 20.08 6.59 2.11
CA TYR A 140 20.60 5.24 2.31
C TYR A 140 21.96 5.26 3.03
N ILE A 141 22.83 6.21 2.67
CA ILE A 141 24.14 6.38 3.29
C ILE A 141 24.05 7.03 4.68
N ARG A 142 23.23 8.07 4.83
CA ARG A 142 23.34 9.03 5.95
C ARG A 142 22.18 9.00 6.95
N HIS A 143 21.13 8.21 6.72
CA HIS A 143 19.95 8.21 7.60
C HIS A 143 20.21 7.66 8.99
N GLY A 144 21.14 6.72 9.16
CA GLY A 144 21.53 6.21 10.49
C GLY A 144 20.35 5.71 11.36
N GLY A 145 19.22 5.33 10.74
CA GLY A 145 18.00 4.94 11.45
C GLY A 145 17.28 6.07 12.20
N ARG A 146 17.62 7.35 11.99
CA ARG A 146 17.10 8.49 12.77
C ARG A 146 15.61 8.75 12.63
N GLN A 147 14.99 8.26 11.55
CA GLN A 147 13.53 8.30 11.35
C GLN A 147 12.81 7.06 11.88
N SER A 148 13.53 5.99 12.23
CA SER A 148 12.92 4.79 12.81
C SER A 148 12.45 5.09 14.22
N ARG A 149 11.18 4.80 14.50
CA ARG A 149 10.52 5.03 15.79
C ARG A 149 9.93 3.72 16.35
N PRO A 150 10.75 2.73 16.76
CA PRO A 150 10.24 1.55 17.46
C PRO A 150 9.43 1.93 18.72
N ALA A 151 8.50 1.09 19.15
CA ALA A 151 7.59 1.41 20.26
C ALA A 151 8.30 1.90 21.55
N ARG A 152 9.46 1.32 21.88
CA ARG A 152 10.29 1.77 23.01
C ARG A 152 10.79 3.21 22.85
N VAL A 153 11.23 3.56 21.63
CA VAL A 153 11.71 4.91 21.27
C VAL A 153 10.53 5.89 21.25
N ALA A 154 9.39 5.51 20.68
CA ALA A 154 8.17 6.32 20.69
C ALA A 154 7.71 6.66 22.11
N ALA A 155 7.69 5.68 23.01
CA ALA A 155 7.31 5.88 24.40
C ALA A 155 8.29 6.78 25.17
N ALA A 156 9.60 6.65 24.90
CA ALA A 156 10.61 7.52 25.48
C ALA A 156 10.50 8.96 24.97
N GLY A 157 10.36 9.15 23.66
CA GLY A 157 10.16 10.46 23.03
C GLY A 157 8.92 11.17 23.55
N ALA A 158 7.78 10.48 23.62
CA ALA A 158 6.55 11.07 24.15
C ALA A 158 6.65 11.49 25.63
N ARG A 159 7.50 10.84 26.45
CA ARG A 159 7.79 11.29 27.83
C ARG A 159 8.67 12.53 27.84
N ALA A 160 9.76 12.51 27.07
CA ALA A 160 10.67 13.64 26.94
C ALA A 160 9.95 14.90 26.43
N ASP A 161 9.07 14.76 25.43
CA ASP A 161 8.26 15.87 24.91
C ASP A 161 7.33 16.44 26.00
N ARG A 162 6.69 15.59 26.82
CA ARG A 162 5.87 16.06 27.95
C ARG A 162 6.69 16.78 29.02
N GLU A 163 7.88 16.29 29.33
CA GLU A 163 8.79 16.92 30.30
C GLU A 163 9.33 18.26 29.79
N ALA A 164 9.54 18.39 28.48
CA ALA A 164 10.01 19.60 27.81
C ALA A 164 8.88 20.53 27.34
N ASP A 165 7.62 20.18 27.63
CA ASP A 165 6.40 20.86 27.13
C ASP A 165 6.36 21.06 25.60
N VAL A 166 6.96 20.13 24.85
CA VAL A 166 6.86 20.06 23.40
C VAL A 166 5.48 19.53 23.04
N ARG A 167 4.72 20.33 22.27
CA ARG A 167 3.36 20.00 21.85
C ARG A 167 3.29 19.75 20.35
N ALA A 168 2.39 18.87 19.97
CA ALA A 168 2.01 18.67 18.59
C ALA A 168 1.40 19.95 18.01
N VAL A 169 1.66 20.21 16.74
CA VAL A 169 1.00 21.27 15.99
C VAL A 169 -0.31 20.72 15.47
N ARG A 170 -1.44 21.37 15.81
CA ARG A 170 -2.74 21.06 15.20
C ARG A 170 -2.68 21.45 13.72
N SER A 171 -3.11 20.53 12.88
CA SER A 171 -3.19 20.70 11.44
C SER A 171 -4.58 21.27 11.10
N GLU A 172 -4.62 22.55 10.72
CA GLU A 172 -5.86 23.25 10.39
C GLU A 172 -5.95 23.41 8.87
N GLY A 173 -6.94 22.76 8.26
CA GLY A 173 -7.21 22.89 6.83
C GLY A 173 -6.30 22.09 5.91
N ASP A 174 -5.29 21.38 6.43
CA ASP A 174 -4.46 20.52 5.56
C ASP A 174 -5.27 19.32 5.02
N PHE A 175 -6.17 18.77 5.84
CA PHE A 175 -6.94 17.57 5.54
C PHE A 175 -8.39 17.67 6.03
N PRO A 176 -9.35 17.01 5.33
CA PRO A 176 -10.68 16.80 5.88
C PRO A 176 -10.63 15.88 7.12
N ALA A 177 -11.73 15.83 7.87
CA ALA A 177 -11.87 14.91 9.00
C ALA A 177 -11.61 13.45 8.60
N LEU A 178 -11.08 12.64 9.51
CA LEU A 178 -10.68 11.26 9.21
C LEU A 178 -11.77 10.42 8.49
N PRO A 179 -13.06 10.41 8.92
CA PRO A 179 -14.08 9.62 8.22
C PRO A 179 -14.26 10.03 6.75
N VAL A 180 -14.24 11.34 6.48
CA VAL A 180 -14.34 11.89 5.12
C VAL A 180 -13.11 11.52 4.30
N LEU A 181 -11.91 11.70 4.87
CA LEU A 181 -10.65 11.35 4.21
C LEU A 181 -10.61 9.86 3.84
N TRP A 182 -11.01 9.00 4.78
CA TRP A 182 -11.05 7.55 4.61
C TRP A 182 -12.07 7.11 3.56
N GLY A 183 -13.29 7.68 3.61
CA GLY A 183 -14.33 7.45 2.61
C GLY A 183 -13.86 7.78 1.20
N ARG A 184 -13.23 8.95 1.01
CA ARG A 184 -12.67 9.35 -0.28
C ARG A 184 -11.57 8.42 -0.77
N TRP A 185 -10.67 7.99 0.11
CA TRP A 185 -9.65 7.01 -0.22
C TRP A 185 -10.27 5.68 -0.68
N ALA A 186 -11.30 5.22 0.03
CA ALA A 186 -12.00 3.99 -0.29
C ALA A 186 -12.68 4.04 -1.66
N VAL A 187 -13.37 5.15 -1.99
CA VAL A 187 -14.00 5.31 -3.32
C VAL A 187 -12.95 5.38 -4.43
N MET A 188 -11.86 6.13 -4.24
CA MET A 188 -10.76 6.17 -5.20
C MET A 188 -10.20 4.75 -5.43
N SER A 189 -10.00 3.99 -4.36
CA SER A 189 -9.54 2.60 -4.46
C SER A 189 -10.52 1.73 -5.24
N ALA A 190 -11.81 1.82 -4.92
CA ALA A 190 -12.86 1.08 -5.59
C ALA A 190 -12.93 1.40 -7.10
N ALA A 191 -12.83 2.68 -7.48
CA ALA A 191 -12.86 3.11 -8.87
C ALA A 191 -11.67 2.59 -9.68
N PHE A 192 -10.45 2.65 -9.13
CA PHE A 192 -9.27 2.11 -9.80
C PHE A 192 -9.33 0.58 -9.94
N VAL A 193 -9.89 -0.12 -8.95
CA VAL A 193 -10.10 -1.57 -9.01
C VAL A 193 -11.19 -1.93 -10.02
N ALA A 194 -12.30 -1.18 -10.07
CA ALA A 194 -13.37 -1.37 -11.05
C ALA A 194 -12.82 -1.31 -12.49
N ALA A 195 -11.92 -0.34 -12.74
CA ALA A 195 -11.24 -0.15 -14.01
C ALA A 195 -10.07 -1.13 -14.27
N GLU A 196 -9.91 -2.16 -13.44
CA GLU A 196 -8.82 -3.15 -13.51
C GLU A 196 -7.41 -2.55 -13.54
N SER A 197 -7.25 -1.32 -13.04
CA SER A 197 -5.95 -0.65 -13.03
C SER A 197 -5.02 -1.36 -12.06
N GLN A 198 -3.84 -1.75 -12.52
CA GLN A 198 -2.80 -2.33 -11.64
C GLN A 198 -2.17 -1.30 -10.70
N TRP A 199 -2.43 -0.01 -10.94
CA TRP A 199 -1.87 1.12 -10.20
C TRP A 199 -2.95 1.85 -9.39
N GLY A 200 -2.53 2.84 -8.60
CA GLY A 200 -3.43 3.71 -7.83
C GLY A 200 -3.66 3.27 -6.39
N PRO A 201 -4.58 3.95 -5.68
CA PRO A 201 -4.81 3.69 -4.26
C PRO A 201 -5.43 2.31 -4.04
N ARG A 202 -5.12 1.72 -2.89
CA ARG A 202 -5.64 0.43 -2.42
C ARG A 202 -6.11 0.51 -0.98
N ILE A 203 -7.12 -0.30 -0.66
CA ILE A 203 -7.56 -0.59 0.70
C ILE A 203 -7.14 -2.03 1.05
N LEU A 204 -6.45 -2.14 2.18
CA LEU A 204 -6.20 -3.36 2.93
C LEU A 204 -6.90 -3.23 4.30
N PRO A 205 -7.05 -4.32 5.08
CA PRO A 205 -7.61 -4.24 6.42
C PRO A 205 -6.91 -3.16 7.26
N ALA A 206 -7.67 -2.12 7.62
CA ALA A 206 -7.20 -0.97 8.42
C ALA A 206 -6.08 -0.12 7.79
N LEU A 207 -5.82 -0.26 6.48
CA LEU A 207 -4.72 0.41 5.79
C LEU A 207 -5.15 0.92 4.40
N GLY A 208 -5.03 2.22 4.17
CA GLY A 208 -4.99 2.82 2.84
C GLY A 208 -3.55 2.88 2.36
N PHE A 209 -3.28 2.35 1.17
CA PHE A 209 -1.95 2.37 0.54
C PHE A 209 -2.02 3.12 -0.79
N PHE A 210 -1.05 3.99 -1.04
CA PHE A 210 -0.91 4.69 -2.31
C PHE A 210 0.56 4.90 -2.64
N GLU A 211 0.93 4.56 -3.86
CA GLU A 211 2.21 4.88 -4.47
C GLU A 211 1.93 5.46 -5.86
N GLY A 212 2.40 6.68 -6.08
CA GLY A 212 2.31 7.38 -7.36
C GLY A 212 3.39 6.94 -8.33
N SER A 213 3.24 7.33 -9.60
CA SER A 213 4.16 6.98 -10.69
C SER A 213 5.59 7.53 -10.53
N ARG A 214 5.78 8.52 -9.65
CA ARG A 214 7.08 9.15 -9.35
C ARG A 214 7.63 8.76 -7.98
N ARG A 215 7.28 7.58 -7.45
CA ARG A 215 7.74 7.08 -6.13
C ARG A 215 7.38 7.93 -4.90
N SER A 216 6.61 8.98 -5.08
CA SER A 216 5.88 9.64 -4.01
C SER A 216 4.73 8.73 -3.57
N GLY A 217 4.48 8.65 -2.27
CA GLY A 217 3.46 7.74 -1.77
C GLY A 217 3.25 7.83 -0.28
N SER A 218 2.17 7.24 0.18
CA SER A 218 1.75 7.30 1.57
C SER A 218 0.92 6.10 1.99
N THR A 219 0.86 5.95 3.31
CA THR A 219 -0.01 5.00 3.98
C THR A 219 -0.85 5.71 5.01
N LEU A 220 -2.13 5.34 5.08
CA LEU A 220 -3.07 5.74 6.09
C LEU A 220 -3.47 4.53 6.92
N TYR A 221 -2.97 4.43 8.14
CA TYR A 221 -3.42 3.41 9.10
C TYR A 221 -4.59 3.93 9.90
N VAL A 222 -5.74 3.24 9.87
CA VAL A 222 -6.89 3.51 10.73
C VAL A 222 -6.85 2.56 11.92
N LEU A 223 -6.94 3.08 13.13
CA LEU A 223 -6.71 2.34 14.37
C LEU A 223 -7.95 2.37 15.27
N PRO A 224 -8.11 1.36 16.16
CA PRO A 224 -9.18 1.37 17.15
C PRO A 224 -9.19 2.64 18.02
N GLY A 225 -10.39 3.06 18.39
CA GLY A 225 -10.63 4.25 19.21
C GLY A 225 -10.52 5.56 18.44
N GLY A 226 -10.91 5.55 17.15
CA GLY A 226 -10.97 6.76 16.32
C GLY A 226 -9.61 7.42 16.13
N ARG A 227 -8.55 6.62 15.94
CA ARG A 227 -7.18 7.10 15.74
C ARG A 227 -6.69 6.76 14.35
N ALA A 228 -5.76 7.55 13.81
CA ALA A 228 -5.11 7.19 12.56
C ALA A 228 -3.70 7.78 12.44
N VAL A 229 -2.91 7.24 11.52
CA VAL A 229 -1.62 7.81 11.11
C VAL A 229 -1.58 7.89 9.59
N LEU A 230 -1.41 9.10 9.07
CA LEU A 230 -1.11 9.36 7.67
C LEU A 230 0.36 9.72 7.55
N SER A 231 1.15 8.89 6.89
CA SER A 231 2.59 9.14 6.75
C SER A 231 3.11 8.65 5.40
N GLY A 232 4.19 9.26 4.92
CA GLY A 232 4.67 9.00 3.58
C GLY A 232 5.91 9.81 3.20
N GLY A 233 6.23 9.75 1.92
CA GLY A 233 7.37 10.43 1.32
C GLY A 233 6.97 11.06 0.00
N VAL A 234 7.42 12.28 -0.21
CA VAL A 234 7.47 12.92 -1.52
C VAL A 234 8.86 12.62 -2.09
N TRP A 235 8.90 12.15 -3.33
CA TRP A 235 10.16 11.89 -4.02
C TRP A 235 10.98 13.17 -4.13
N ASP A 236 12.29 13.07 -3.87
CA ASP A 236 13.22 14.20 -3.82
C ASP A 236 12.76 15.39 -2.95
N ALA A 237 12.08 15.11 -1.83
CA ALA A 237 11.61 16.14 -0.92
C ALA A 237 12.75 17.10 -0.50
N GLU A 238 12.58 18.39 -0.78
CA GLU A 238 13.59 19.45 -0.57
C GLU A 238 14.19 19.45 0.85
N ARG A 239 13.37 19.20 1.88
CA ARG A 239 13.84 19.13 3.27
C ARG A 239 14.74 17.93 3.52
N LEU A 240 14.46 16.78 2.89
CA LEU A 240 15.32 15.61 3.01
C LEU A 240 16.61 15.82 2.23
N ASP A 241 16.56 16.42 1.04
CA ASP A 241 17.74 16.82 0.28
C ASP A 241 18.65 17.76 1.10
N ALA A 242 18.09 18.83 1.65
CA ALA A 242 18.81 19.76 2.52
C ALA A 242 19.41 19.06 3.76
N THR A 243 18.71 18.07 4.32
CA THR A 243 19.21 17.32 5.48
C THR A 243 20.36 16.37 5.09
N TYR A 244 20.19 15.60 4.03
CA TYR A 244 21.12 14.55 3.66
C TYR A 244 22.32 15.06 2.87
N ASN A 245 22.10 15.96 1.92
CA ASN A 245 23.16 16.54 1.08
C ASN A 245 23.68 17.86 1.64
N GLY A 246 22.80 18.71 2.18
CA GLY A 246 23.19 20.02 2.74
C GLY A 246 23.63 19.99 4.21
N GLY A 247 23.46 18.87 4.93
CA GLY A 247 23.81 18.76 6.35
C GLY A 247 22.92 19.58 7.30
N HIS A 248 21.75 20.03 6.84
CA HIS A 248 20.77 20.71 7.67
C HIS A 248 20.21 19.77 8.76
N ALA A 249 19.61 20.35 9.80
CA ALA A 249 18.94 19.59 10.84
C ALA A 249 17.77 18.77 10.27
N ALA A 250 17.64 17.51 10.70
CA ALA A 250 16.54 16.66 10.28
C ALA A 250 15.20 17.18 10.82
N PRO A 251 14.10 17.08 10.04
CA PRO A 251 12.79 17.51 10.50
C PRO A 251 12.33 16.66 11.69
N LEU A 252 11.80 17.30 12.73
CA LEU A 252 11.24 16.63 13.90
C LEU A 252 9.80 16.17 13.61
N LEU A 253 9.65 15.23 12.68
CA LEU A 253 8.35 14.73 12.20
C LEU A 253 7.45 14.18 13.32
N TYR A 254 8.05 13.75 14.43
CA TYR A 254 7.35 13.14 15.56
C TYR A 254 7.29 14.04 16.80
N ALA A 255 7.63 15.32 16.70
CA ALA A 255 7.57 16.26 17.81
C ALA A 255 6.13 16.32 18.38
N GLY A 256 5.98 16.03 19.68
CA GLY A 256 4.69 16.00 20.35
C GLY A 256 3.82 14.77 20.00
N ALA A 257 4.33 13.82 19.22
CA ALA A 257 3.56 12.65 18.81
C ALA A 257 3.37 11.67 19.98
N PRO A 258 2.15 11.12 20.17
CA PRO A 258 1.88 10.18 21.25
C PRO A 258 2.70 8.88 21.08
N ALA A 259 2.82 8.12 22.16
CA ALA A 259 3.65 6.91 22.21
C ALA A 259 3.19 5.80 21.25
N TRP A 260 1.92 5.84 20.82
CA TRP A 260 1.33 4.85 19.92
C TRP A 260 1.63 5.12 18.43
N VAL A 261 2.09 6.31 18.07
CA VAL A 261 2.60 6.60 16.72
C VAL A 261 3.98 5.95 16.61
N ALA A 262 4.09 4.73 16.11
CA ALA A 262 5.35 3.99 16.08
C ALA A 262 5.47 3.20 14.79
N ASN A 263 6.64 2.60 14.53
CA ASN A 263 6.93 1.86 13.29
C ASN A 263 5.79 0.99 12.74
N PRO A 264 5.03 0.21 13.54
CA PRO A 264 3.95 -0.63 13.02
C PRO A 264 2.81 0.12 12.31
N VAL A 265 2.66 1.41 12.55
CA VAL A 265 1.62 2.27 11.96
C VAL A 265 2.21 3.42 11.15
N LEU A 266 3.52 3.36 10.86
CA LEU A 266 4.22 4.32 10.02
C LEU A 266 4.46 3.74 8.64
N ASN A 267 4.59 4.62 7.66
CA ASN A 267 5.03 4.24 6.32
C ASN A 267 6.43 3.61 6.39
N PRO A 268 6.69 2.53 5.62
CA PRO A 268 8.01 1.87 5.59
C PRO A 268 9.19 2.80 5.31
N ARG A 269 8.95 3.95 4.67
CA ARG A 269 9.97 5.00 4.44
C ARG A 269 10.63 5.52 5.72
N ALA A 270 10.00 5.35 6.89
CA ALA A 270 10.65 5.63 8.18
C ALA A 270 11.91 4.77 8.40
N GLY A 271 11.95 3.56 7.83
CA GLY A 271 13.07 2.63 7.97
C GLY A 271 14.28 2.98 7.11
N ASN A 272 14.07 3.55 5.93
CA ASN A 272 15.14 3.88 4.97
C ASN A 272 15.49 5.38 4.92
N GLY A 273 14.87 6.20 5.79
CA GLY A 273 15.18 7.63 5.87
C GLY A 273 14.45 8.50 4.85
N LEU A 274 13.45 7.97 4.15
CA LEU A 274 12.70 8.68 3.12
C LEU A 274 11.34 9.20 3.58
N LEU A 275 11.05 9.16 4.89
CA LEU A 275 9.83 9.75 5.42
C LEU A 275 9.94 11.28 5.35
N SER A 276 9.07 11.94 4.61
CA SER A 276 9.04 13.40 4.51
C SER A 276 7.89 14.03 5.30
N PHE A 277 6.87 13.25 5.67
CA PHE A 277 5.76 13.71 6.50
C PHE A 277 5.16 12.61 7.39
N CYS A 278 4.61 13.04 8.52
CA CYS A 278 3.82 12.24 9.44
C CYS A 278 2.72 13.10 10.09
N TYR A 279 1.49 12.65 9.95
CA TYR A 279 0.29 13.22 10.56
C TYR A 279 -0.38 12.12 11.39
N TRP A 280 -1.01 12.50 12.50
CA TRP A 280 -1.82 11.57 13.29
C TRP A 280 -3.14 12.21 13.67
N TRP A 281 -4.18 11.40 13.64
CA TRP A 281 -5.53 11.78 14.06
C TRP A 281 -5.79 11.25 15.45
N GLU A 282 -6.23 12.12 16.35
CA GLU A 282 -6.66 11.77 17.69
C GLU A 282 -7.71 12.78 18.14
N ALA A 283 -8.72 12.33 18.90
CA ALA A 283 -9.73 13.21 19.50
C ALA A 283 -10.43 14.17 18.50
N GLY A 284 -10.65 13.71 17.26
CA GLY A 284 -11.38 14.48 16.25
C GLY A 284 -10.55 15.48 15.45
N GLU A 285 -9.22 15.47 15.61
CA GLU A 285 -8.34 16.47 15.01
C GLU A 285 -7.07 15.84 14.42
N TRP A 286 -6.54 16.46 13.37
CA TRP A 286 -5.22 16.12 12.81
C TRP A 286 -4.11 16.89 13.54
N TYR A 287 -3.00 16.20 13.76
CA TYR A 287 -1.80 16.73 14.40
C TYR A 287 -0.56 16.36 13.60
N ARG A 288 0.49 17.18 13.72
CA ARG A 288 1.80 16.96 13.11
C ARG A 288 2.93 17.51 14.00
N GLY A 289 4.14 16.98 13.79
CA GLY A 289 5.37 17.64 14.20
C GLY A 289 5.80 18.65 13.13
N ASP A 290 7.06 18.56 12.69
CA ASP A 290 7.61 19.41 11.62
C ASP A 290 7.16 19.00 10.19
N SER A 291 6.10 18.23 10.03
CA SER A 291 5.60 17.84 8.69
C SER A 291 5.20 19.09 7.89
N PRO A 292 5.48 19.15 6.58
CA PRO A 292 5.08 20.28 5.74
C PRO A 292 3.56 20.28 5.51
N GLY A 293 3.00 21.45 5.15
CA GLY A 293 1.59 21.61 4.78
C GLY A 293 1.14 20.72 3.62
N SER A 294 -0.16 20.48 3.52
CA SER A 294 -0.72 19.58 2.50
C SER A 294 -0.43 19.99 1.06
N GLU A 295 -0.21 21.28 0.81
CA GLU A 295 0.21 21.82 -0.48
C GLU A 295 1.53 21.21 -0.99
N HIS A 296 2.37 20.70 -0.08
CA HIS A 296 3.63 20.04 -0.41
C HIS A 296 3.49 18.52 -0.53
N LEU A 297 2.29 17.95 -0.38
CA LEU A 297 2.04 16.51 -0.31
C LEU A 297 1.26 15.97 -1.52
N VAL A 298 0.95 16.82 -2.51
CA VAL A 298 0.07 16.52 -3.64
C VAL A 298 0.49 15.23 -4.36
N ASP A 299 1.78 15.05 -4.64
CA ASP A 299 2.29 13.87 -5.35
C ASP A 299 2.23 12.58 -4.53
N ALA A 300 2.15 12.68 -3.20
CA ALA A 300 2.17 11.54 -2.29
C ALA A 300 0.76 11.06 -1.88
N LEU A 301 -0.30 11.67 -2.40
CA LEU A 301 -1.67 11.41 -2.00
C LEU A 301 -2.61 11.23 -3.22
N PRO A 302 -3.62 10.35 -3.13
CA PRO A 302 -4.49 10.03 -4.26
C PRO A 302 -5.61 11.07 -4.49
N GLY A 303 -5.32 12.37 -4.47
CA GLY A 303 -6.31 13.41 -4.82
C GLY A 303 -7.52 13.54 -3.87
N ILE A 304 -7.40 13.10 -2.61
CA ILE A 304 -8.47 13.01 -1.59
C ILE A 304 -8.95 14.35 -0.99
N TRP A 305 -8.52 15.47 -1.54
CA TRP A 305 -8.60 16.80 -0.92
C TRP A 305 -10.02 17.34 -0.80
N THR A 306 -10.80 17.21 -1.86
CA THR A 306 -12.17 17.71 -1.97
C THR A 306 -13.03 16.69 -2.70
N THR A 307 -14.34 16.72 -2.46
CA THR A 307 -15.31 15.91 -3.21
C THR A 307 -15.17 16.16 -4.72
N GLU A 308 -15.01 17.43 -5.13
CA GLU A 308 -14.84 17.80 -6.54
C GLU A 308 -13.58 17.18 -7.17
N THR A 309 -12.45 17.15 -6.44
CA THR A 309 -11.22 16.50 -6.93
C THR A 309 -11.42 15.00 -7.11
N VAL A 310 -12.04 14.33 -6.13
CA VAL A 310 -12.30 12.89 -6.21
C VAL A 310 -13.24 12.57 -7.37
N VAL A 311 -14.33 13.34 -7.52
CA VAL A 311 -15.27 13.19 -8.63
C VAL A 311 -14.57 13.35 -9.99
N ALA A 312 -13.71 14.37 -10.13
CA ALA A 312 -12.96 14.61 -11.37
C ALA A 312 -12.05 13.43 -11.69
N VAL A 313 -11.24 12.96 -10.73
CA VAL A 313 -10.32 11.84 -10.96
C VAL A 313 -11.06 10.56 -11.34
N ILE A 314 -12.18 10.26 -10.67
CA ILE A 314 -12.97 9.06 -10.98
C ILE A 314 -13.59 9.14 -12.37
N CYS A 315 -14.15 10.30 -12.75
CA CYS A 315 -14.73 10.47 -14.08
C CYS A 315 -13.69 10.27 -15.19
N ASP A 316 -12.47 10.77 -15.00
CA ASP A 316 -11.37 10.65 -15.95
C ASP A 316 -10.90 9.19 -16.16
N LEU A 317 -11.26 8.26 -15.27
CA LEU A 317 -10.89 6.84 -15.41
C LEU A 317 -11.67 6.12 -16.51
N PHE A 318 -12.90 6.57 -16.84
CA PHE A 318 -13.78 5.83 -17.74
C PHE A 318 -14.40 6.67 -18.87
N ALA A 319 -14.23 7.99 -18.86
CA ALA A 319 -14.72 8.84 -19.94
C ALA A 319 -13.80 10.04 -20.20
N GLU A 320 -13.44 10.27 -21.47
CA GLU A 320 -12.74 11.50 -21.88
C GLU A 320 -13.60 12.76 -21.69
N GLN A 321 -14.93 12.61 -21.77
CA GLN A 321 -15.92 13.65 -21.48
C GLN A 321 -17.08 13.03 -20.71
N PRO A 322 -17.06 13.03 -19.36
CA PRO A 322 -18.13 12.48 -18.56
C PRO A 322 -19.42 13.30 -18.78
N ASP A 323 -20.53 12.61 -19.05
CA ASP A 323 -21.82 13.29 -19.11
C ASP A 323 -22.25 13.80 -17.72
N PRO A 324 -23.17 14.79 -17.64
CA PRO A 324 -23.60 15.34 -16.36
C PRO A 324 -24.24 14.32 -15.40
N ARG A 325 -24.80 13.22 -15.92
CA ARG A 325 -25.45 12.18 -15.12
C ARG A 325 -24.41 11.26 -14.47
N ALA A 326 -23.39 10.86 -15.22
CA ALA A 326 -22.25 10.10 -14.69
C ALA A 326 -21.55 10.89 -13.58
N ARG A 327 -21.31 12.18 -13.78
CA ARG A 327 -20.72 13.05 -12.74
C ARG A 327 -21.58 13.09 -11.47
N ALA A 328 -22.90 13.19 -11.60
CA ALA A 328 -23.83 13.19 -10.45
C ALA A 328 -23.88 11.83 -9.72
N ALA A 329 -23.76 10.72 -10.44
CA ALA A 329 -23.66 9.39 -9.84
C ALA A 329 -22.36 9.26 -9.03
N VAL A 330 -21.23 9.71 -9.57
CA VAL A 330 -19.95 9.71 -8.85
C VAL A 330 -20.01 10.59 -7.60
N ASP A 331 -20.61 11.78 -7.70
CA ASP A 331 -20.80 12.68 -6.55
C ASP A 331 -21.64 12.04 -5.43
N THR A 332 -22.69 11.31 -5.81
CA THR A 332 -23.54 10.54 -4.89
C THR A 332 -22.73 9.43 -4.21
N LEU A 333 -21.93 8.67 -4.97
CA LEU A 333 -21.06 7.62 -4.44
C LEU A 333 -20.03 8.18 -3.43
N VAL A 334 -19.39 9.30 -3.76
CA VAL A 334 -18.43 9.96 -2.85
C VAL A 334 -19.13 10.41 -1.58
N SER A 335 -20.27 11.07 -1.69
CA SER A 335 -21.06 11.53 -0.55
C SER A 335 -21.50 10.36 0.36
N ALA A 336 -21.94 9.25 -0.23
CA ALA A 336 -22.32 8.05 0.51
C ALA A 336 -21.13 7.45 1.26
N ALA A 337 -19.94 7.44 0.66
CA ALA A 337 -18.73 6.94 1.31
C ALA A 337 -18.23 7.84 2.44
N GLU A 338 -18.34 9.16 2.30
CA GLU A 338 -17.95 10.11 3.35
C GLU A 338 -18.75 9.94 4.65
N VAL A 339 -19.96 9.37 4.56
CA VAL A 339 -20.82 9.06 5.73
C VAL A 339 -20.97 7.55 6.00
N GLY A 340 -20.27 6.70 5.24
CA GLY A 340 -20.23 5.25 5.47
C GLY A 340 -21.49 4.48 5.09
N VAL A 341 -22.23 4.93 4.06
CA VAL A 341 -23.50 4.33 3.65
C VAL A 341 -23.52 3.79 2.22
N VAL A 342 -22.37 3.39 1.70
CA VAL A 342 -22.27 2.90 0.31
C VAL A 342 -22.99 1.57 0.15
N THR A 343 -23.71 1.42 -0.98
CA THR A 343 -24.37 0.18 -1.41
C THR A 343 -23.80 -0.28 -2.75
N ARG A 344 -24.01 -1.56 -3.11
CA ARG A 344 -23.63 -2.06 -4.44
C ARG A 344 -24.31 -1.25 -5.56
N ASP A 345 -25.57 -0.86 -5.37
CA ASP A 345 -26.33 -0.09 -6.36
C ASP A 345 -25.68 1.26 -6.67
N THR A 346 -25.10 1.95 -5.68
CA THR A 346 -24.39 3.22 -5.93
C THR A 346 -23.14 3.04 -6.81
N LEU A 347 -22.50 1.87 -6.80
CA LEU A 347 -21.41 1.56 -7.75
C LEU A 347 -21.97 1.26 -9.15
N VAL A 348 -23.04 0.47 -9.24
CA VAL A 348 -23.71 0.14 -10.51
C VAL A 348 -24.23 1.40 -11.20
N GLU A 349 -24.70 2.40 -10.47
CA GLU A 349 -25.11 3.69 -11.03
C GLU A 349 -23.95 4.45 -11.69
N VAL A 350 -22.72 4.27 -11.21
CA VAL A 350 -21.52 4.93 -11.74
C VAL A 350 -20.95 4.17 -12.94
N PHE A 351 -20.74 2.86 -12.80
CA PHE A 351 -19.98 2.05 -13.77
C PHE A 351 -20.87 1.23 -14.70
N GLY A 352 -22.18 1.14 -14.42
CA GLY A 352 -23.10 0.25 -15.13
C GLY A 352 -22.98 -1.22 -14.71
N ASP A 353 -23.90 -2.04 -15.22
CA ASP A 353 -23.93 -3.51 -15.01
C ASP A 353 -23.77 -4.24 -16.36
N THR A 354 -22.91 -3.71 -17.23
CA THR A 354 -22.66 -4.25 -18.58
C THR A 354 -21.57 -5.31 -18.61
N GLY A 355 -20.81 -5.46 -17.51
CA GLY A 355 -19.65 -6.34 -17.40
C GLY A 355 -18.31 -5.71 -17.81
N ASP A 356 -18.30 -4.42 -18.16
CA ASP A 356 -17.08 -3.70 -18.56
C ASP A 356 -16.19 -3.31 -17.37
N PHE A 357 -16.73 -3.34 -16.15
CA PHE A 357 -16.04 -2.99 -14.90
C PHE A 357 -16.22 -4.09 -13.85
N ASP A 358 -15.18 -4.33 -13.04
CA ASP A 358 -15.23 -5.27 -11.93
C ASP A 358 -15.89 -4.64 -10.69
N ILE A 359 -17.22 -4.59 -10.70
CA ILE A 359 -18.04 -4.05 -9.60
C ILE A 359 -17.82 -4.81 -8.29
N ASP A 360 -17.63 -6.12 -8.34
CA ASP A 360 -17.58 -6.94 -7.14
C ASP A 360 -16.24 -6.73 -6.40
N SER A 361 -15.13 -6.67 -7.12
CA SER A 361 -13.83 -6.30 -6.53
C SER A 361 -13.83 -4.86 -6.03
N ALA A 362 -14.50 -3.94 -6.72
CA ALA A 362 -14.66 -2.55 -6.28
C ALA A 362 -15.47 -2.44 -4.97
N TYR A 363 -16.60 -3.14 -4.89
CA TYR A 363 -17.43 -3.19 -3.68
C TYR A 363 -16.70 -3.84 -2.50
N TYR A 364 -15.84 -4.83 -2.77
CA TYR A 364 -14.98 -5.42 -1.77
C TYR A 364 -13.99 -4.42 -1.16
N GLN A 365 -13.42 -3.49 -1.93
CA GLN A 365 -12.57 -2.41 -1.40
C GLN A 365 -13.32 -1.52 -0.40
N LEU A 366 -14.58 -1.18 -0.70
CA LEU A 366 -15.43 -0.36 0.16
C LEU A 366 -15.84 -1.11 1.44
N THR A 367 -16.10 -2.41 1.30
CA THR A 367 -16.42 -3.29 2.43
C THR A 367 -15.21 -3.41 3.37
N LEU A 368 -14.00 -3.62 2.83
CA LEU A 368 -12.76 -3.64 3.62
C LEU A 368 -12.50 -2.30 4.33
N ALA A 369 -12.90 -1.20 3.72
CA ALA A 369 -12.84 0.12 4.34
C ALA A 369 -13.91 0.33 5.42
N GLY A 370 -14.96 -0.50 5.48
CA GLY A 370 -16.06 -0.32 6.42
C GLY A 370 -16.90 0.92 6.13
N VAL A 371 -16.98 1.34 4.85
CA VAL A 371 -17.78 2.51 4.41
C VAL A 371 -19.09 2.09 3.73
N THR A 372 -19.42 0.80 3.78
CA THR A 372 -20.66 0.23 3.26
C THR A 372 -21.71 0.15 4.35
N LEU A 373 -22.98 0.29 3.98
CA LEU A 373 -24.09 -0.21 4.79
C LEU A 373 -23.93 -1.73 4.91
N ALA A 374 -23.42 -2.20 6.03
CA ALA A 374 -23.35 -3.63 6.35
C ALA A 374 -24.74 -4.11 6.78
N GLU A 375 -25.67 -4.19 5.84
CA GLU A 375 -26.79 -5.11 6.00
C GLU A 375 -26.27 -6.49 5.57
N PRO A 376 -26.13 -7.47 6.49
CA PRO A 376 -25.74 -8.79 6.09
C PRO A 376 -26.77 -9.33 5.10
N GLU A 377 -26.27 -9.93 4.02
CA GLU A 377 -27.13 -10.51 2.98
C GLU A 377 -28.13 -11.47 3.63
N PRO A 378 -29.43 -11.39 3.29
CA PRO A 378 -30.44 -12.25 3.89
C PRO A 378 -30.06 -13.71 3.72
N MET A 379 -29.82 -14.41 4.83
CA MET A 379 -29.38 -15.80 4.80
C MET A 379 -30.45 -16.65 4.09
N PRO A 380 -30.08 -17.55 3.16
CA PRO A 380 -31.04 -18.47 2.57
C PRO A 380 -31.68 -19.37 3.63
N ARG A 381 -32.97 -19.64 3.49
CA ARG A 381 -33.73 -20.51 4.41
C ARG A 381 -33.06 -21.87 4.67
N GLU A 382 -32.51 -22.45 3.60
CA GLU A 382 -31.84 -23.76 3.64
C GLU A 382 -30.55 -23.71 4.46
N GLU A 383 -29.81 -22.60 4.40
CA GLU A 383 -28.59 -22.40 5.18
C GLU A 383 -28.90 -22.26 6.67
N ALA A 384 -29.96 -21.53 7.03
CA ALA A 384 -30.40 -21.40 8.42
C ALA A 384 -30.75 -22.77 9.03
N ILE A 385 -31.48 -23.61 8.28
CA ILE A 385 -31.82 -24.99 8.69
C ILE A 385 -30.54 -25.84 8.80
N ALA A 386 -29.64 -25.74 7.83
CA ALA A 386 -28.39 -26.51 7.82
C ALA A 386 -27.48 -26.15 9.01
N ARG A 387 -27.40 -24.87 9.37
CA ARG A 387 -26.65 -24.38 10.55
C ARG A 387 -27.21 -24.92 11.85
N VAL A 388 -28.54 -24.91 12.04
CA VAL A 388 -29.18 -25.46 13.24
C VAL A 388 -28.99 -26.98 13.32
N ARG A 389 -29.14 -27.68 12.19
CA ARG A 389 -28.87 -29.13 12.13
C ARG A 389 -27.43 -29.45 12.54
N ARG A 390 -26.46 -28.69 12.03
CA ARG A 390 -25.04 -28.82 12.40
C ARG A 390 -24.83 -28.54 13.88
N TYR A 391 -25.37 -27.43 14.39
CA TYR A 391 -25.27 -27.05 15.81
C TYR A 391 -25.79 -28.14 16.75
N ILE A 392 -26.96 -28.71 16.47
CA ILE A 392 -27.57 -29.79 17.28
C ILE A 392 -26.73 -31.08 17.22
N THR A 393 -26.13 -31.36 16.07
CA THR A 393 -25.27 -32.54 15.87
C THR A 393 -23.94 -32.39 16.62
N ASP A 394 -23.35 -31.19 16.59
CA ASP A 394 -22.03 -30.91 17.15
C ASP A 394 -22.06 -30.67 18.67
N ASN A 395 -23.15 -30.13 19.22
CA ASN A 395 -23.22 -29.67 20.61
C ASN A 395 -24.04 -30.56 21.58
N GLY A 396 -24.38 -31.82 21.25
CA GLY A 396 -25.08 -32.62 22.26
C GLY A 396 -25.37 -34.11 22.01
N PRO A 397 -25.13 -34.96 23.03
CA PRO A 397 -25.81 -36.23 23.29
C PRO A 397 -27.23 -36.09 23.90
N GLN A 398 -27.77 -34.87 24.02
CA GLN A 398 -29.12 -34.58 24.56
C GLN A 398 -30.22 -34.48 23.48
N SER A 399 -29.88 -34.68 22.21
CA SER A 399 -30.75 -34.55 21.04
C SER A 399 -31.28 -35.90 20.51
N ALA A 400 -31.14 -36.97 21.28
CA ALA A 400 -31.67 -38.30 20.94
C ALA A 400 -33.21 -38.24 20.78
N GLY A 401 -33.66 -38.02 19.53
CA GLY A 401 -35.07 -37.90 19.16
C GLY A 401 -35.52 -36.51 18.68
N TYR A 402 -34.64 -35.51 18.56
CA TYR A 402 -35.03 -34.23 17.95
C TYR A 402 -35.18 -34.39 16.42
N PRO A 403 -36.34 -34.04 15.81
CA PRO A 403 -36.62 -34.38 14.42
C PRO A 403 -35.94 -33.38 13.46
N LEU A 404 -34.64 -33.61 13.20
CA LEU A 404 -33.80 -32.79 12.33
C LEU A 404 -34.28 -32.69 10.88
N ASP A 405 -35.06 -33.67 10.44
CA ASP A 405 -35.64 -33.73 9.09
C ASP A 405 -36.95 -32.93 8.99
N GLU A 406 -37.57 -32.59 10.11
CA GLU A 406 -38.83 -31.83 10.17
C GLU A 406 -38.63 -30.34 10.52
N LEU A 407 -37.37 -29.88 10.58
CA LEU A 407 -37.03 -28.48 10.87
C LEU A 407 -37.72 -27.52 9.89
N ARG A 408 -38.36 -26.50 10.46
CA ARG A 408 -38.91 -25.36 9.73
C ARG A 408 -38.21 -24.10 10.15
N ALA A 409 -38.07 -23.18 9.21
CA ALA A 409 -37.53 -21.86 9.42
C ALA A 409 -38.58 -20.84 8.96
N ASP A 410 -38.96 -19.95 9.88
CA ASP A 410 -39.83 -18.81 9.66
C ASP A 410 -38.98 -17.54 9.66
N ARG A 411 -39.18 -16.66 8.67
CA ARG A 411 -38.40 -15.43 8.52
C ARG A 411 -38.76 -14.43 9.63
N ILE A 412 -37.74 -13.79 10.19
CA ILE A 412 -37.84 -12.61 11.06
C ILE A 412 -36.99 -11.49 10.45
N ASP A 413 -37.10 -10.26 10.95
CA ASP A 413 -36.52 -9.08 10.29
C ASP A 413 -35.00 -9.20 10.06
N ILE A 414 -34.28 -9.80 11.01
CA ILE A 414 -32.81 -9.94 11.00
C ILE A 414 -32.30 -11.38 10.77
N GLY A 415 -33.16 -12.30 10.31
CA GLY A 415 -32.79 -13.71 10.15
C GLY A 415 -33.94 -14.71 10.18
N TRP A 416 -33.74 -15.84 10.86
CA TRP A 416 -34.66 -16.97 10.88
C TRP A 416 -34.91 -17.50 12.29
N MET A 417 -36.17 -17.81 12.57
CA MET A 417 -36.58 -18.64 13.70
C MET A 417 -36.73 -20.08 13.23
N VAL A 418 -35.92 -20.99 13.76
CA VAL A 418 -35.85 -22.39 13.35
C VAL A 418 -36.31 -23.31 14.47
N TYR A 419 -37.28 -24.19 14.18
CA TYR A 419 -37.90 -25.06 15.16
C TYR A 419 -38.49 -26.34 14.52
N ALA A 420 -38.76 -27.34 15.34
CA ALA A 420 -39.52 -28.53 14.97
C ALA A 420 -41.02 -28.36 15.30
N PRO A 421 -41.94 -28.39 14.31
CA PRO A 421 -43.38 -28.20 14.55
C PRO A 421 -43.98 -29.33 15.39
N THR A 422 -44.90 -29.00 16.31
CA THR A 422 -45.62 -29.98 17.14
C THR A 422 -46.83 -30.56 16.41
N ARG A 423 -47.07 -31.86 16.59
CA ARG A 423 -48.29 -32.51 16.08
C ARG A 423 -49.48 -32.17 17.00
N PRO A 424 -50.73 -32.20 16.51
CA PRO A 424 -51.92 -31.77 17.26
C PRO A 424 -52.11 -32.45 18.62
N ASP A 425 -51.55 -33.65 18.79
CA ASP A 425 -51.73 -34.52 19.95
C ASP A 425 -50.50 -34.53 20.89
N GLU A 426 -49.49 -33.68 20.62
CA GLU A 426 -48.17 -33.75 21.25
C GLU A 426 -47.94 -32.58 22.23
N ILE A 427 -47.54 -32.90 23.46
CA ILE A 427 -47.24 -31.89 24.50
C ILE A 427 -45.84 -31.32 24.27
N ALA A 428 -45.76 -30.00 24.02
CA ALA A 428 -44.55 -29.26 23.66
C ALA A 428 -43.54 -29.03 24.82
N LEU A 429 -43.31 -30.02 25.68
CA LEU A 429 -42.38 -29.87 26.81
C LEU A 429 -40.94 -30.09 26.35
N GLY A 430 -40.10 -29.05 26.43
CA GLY A 430 -38.64 -29.14 26.21
C GLY A 430 -38.15 -28.96 24.77
N ARG A 431 -38.98 -28.47 23.84
CA ARG A 431 -38.53 -28.20 22.46
C ARG A 431 -37.78 -26.87 22.38
N ALA A 432 -36.51 -26.94 21.98
CA ALA A 432 -35.69 -25.77 21.72
C ALA A 432 -36.16 -25.02 20.47
N ILE A 433 -36.16 -23.69 20.55
CA ILE A 433 -36.31 -22.78 19.41
C ILE A 433 -34.94 -22.17 19.16
N PHE A 434 -34.50 -22.17 17.91
CA PHE A 434 -33.22 -21.58 17.50
C PHE A 434 -33.47 -20.30 16.73
N TYR A 435 -32.63 -19.30 16.94
CA TYR A 435 -32.63 -18.05 16.20
C TYR A 435 -31.31 -17.94 15.47
N VAL A 436 -31.36 -17.76 14.15
CA VAL A 436 -30.18 -17.62 13.30
C VAL A 436 -30.25 -16.25 12.64
N ALA A 437 -29.33 -15.36 12.96
CA ALA A 437 -29.25 -14.06 12.35
C ALA A 437 -28.60 -14.16 10.96
N ASP A 438 -28.86 -13.18 10.10
CA ASP A 438 -28.27 -13.12 8.75
C ASP A 438 -26.73 -13.02 8.78
N ASP A 439 -26.18 -12.47 9.86
CA ASP A 439 -24.72 -12.46 10.14
C ASP A 439 -24.17 -13.81 10.61
N GLY A 440 -25.03 -14.84 10.71
CA GLY A 440 -24.65 -16.18 11.12
C GLY A 440 -24.53 -16.38 12.63
N VAL A 441 -24.97 -15.46 13.48
CA VAL A 441 -25.07 -15.77 14.91
C VAL A 441 -26.24 -16.72 15.17
N LEU A 442 -25.99 -17.84 15.85
CA LEU A 442 -27.00 -18.81 16.26
C LEU A 442 -27.19 -18.74 17.78
N GLU A 443 -28.43 -18.55 18.22
CA GLU A 443 -28.82 -18.58 19.63
C GLU A 443 -29.91 -19.63 19.88
N GLN A 444 -29.85 -20.30 21.02
CA GLN A 444 -30.87 -21.26 21.47
C GLN A 444 -31.71 -20.63 22.58
N SER A 445 -33.03 -20.62 22.40
CA SER A 445 -33.99 -20.21 23.43
C SER A 445 -34.75 -21.43 23.99
N SER A 446 -35.15 -21.30 25.26
CA SER A 446 -36.01 -22.27 25.94
C SER A 446 -37.48 -22.02 25.58
N SER A 447 -38.30 -23.07 25.50
CA SER A 447 -39.74 -22.98 25.22
C SER A 447 -40.56 -22.20 26.25
N SER A 448 -39.95 -21.78 27.38
CA SER A 448 -40.56 -20.96 28.43
C SER A 448 -40.53 -19.46 28.15
N VAL A 449 -39.79 -19.00 27.13
CA VAL A 449 -39.75 -17.58 26.74
C VAL A 449 -40.63 -17.37 25.51
N ALA A 450 -41.50 -16.35 25.55
CA ALA A 450 -42.36 -16.02 24.41
C ALA A 450 -41.51 -15.60 23.19
N PRO A 451 -41.74 -16.14 21.98
CA PRO A 451 -40.94 -15.82 20.81
C PRO A 451 -40.84 -14.32 20.50
N SER A 452 -41.91 -13.55 20.70
CA SER A 452 -41.92 -12.10 20.46
C SER A 452 -40.94 -11.32 21.36
N ILE A 453 -40.75 -11.75 22.60
CA ILE A 453 -39.81 -11.12 23.54
C ILE A 453 -38.38 -11.44 23.13
N TYR A 454 -38.12 -12.70 22.77
CA TYR A 454 -36.78 -13.13 22.40
C TYR A 454 -36.33 -12.50 21.08
N VAL A 455 -37.21 -12.40 20.08
CA VAL A 455 -36.92 -11.77 18.78
C VAL A 455 -36.47 -10.31 18.96
N ALA A 456 -37.17 -9.52 19.79
CA ALA A 456 -36.81 -8.13 20.04
C ALA A 456 -35.43 -7.96 20.73
N GLU A 457 -35.04 -8.89 21.60
CA GLU A 457 -33.70 -8.87 22.19
C GLU A 457 -32.61 -9.33 21.20
N PHE A 458 -32.95 -10.32 20.37
CA PHE A 458 -32.09 -10.83 19.32
C PHE A 458 -31.78 -9.74 18.28
N GLU A 459 -32.79 -8.98 17.86
CA GLU A 459 -32.68 -7.78 17.01
C GLU A 459 -31.76 -6.74 17.61
N ARG A 460 -31.92 -6.43 18.90
CA ARG A 460 -31.05 -5.47 19.58
C ARG A 460 -29.59 -5.90 19.59
N ARG A 461 -29.32 -7.19 19.82
CA ARG A 461 -27.95 -7.74 19.82
C ARG A 461 -27.35 -7.73 18.42
N PHE A 462 -28.14 -8.02 17.39
CA PHE A 462 -27.73 -7.86 15.99
C PHE A 462 -27.37 -6.42 15.68
N GLN A 463 -28.23 -5.46 16.04
CA GLN A 463 -27.96 -4.04 15.86
C GLN A 463 -26.74 -3.55 16.64
N GLN A 464 -26.41 -4.13 17.80
CA GLN A 464 -25.17 -3.79 18.52
C GLN A 464 -23.91 -4.27 17.79
N ARG A 465 -23.97 -5.45 17.16
CA ARG A 465 -22.86 -6.01 16.38
C ARG A 465 -22.59 -5.21 15.11
N HIS A 466 -23.64 -4.69 14.47
CA HIS A 466 -23.55 -3.94 13.21
C HIS A 466 -23.55 -2.41 13.40
N GLY A 467 -24.00 -1.91 14.56
CA GLY A 467 -24.19 -0.49 14.85
C GLY A 467 -23.06 0.19 15.62
N SER A 468 -21.90 -0.46 15.78
CA SER A 468 -20.74 0.11 16.49
C SER A 468 -19.60 0.48 15.53
N SER A 469 -19.92 1.28 14.52
CA SER A 469 -18.97 1.98 13.64
C SER A 469 -19.31 3.47 13.62
N GLY A 470 -19.19 4.13 14.77
CA GLY A 470 -19.55 5.55 14.91
C GLY A 470 -19.42 6.02 16.34
N GLY A 471 -18.19 6.28 16.78
CA GLY A 471 -17.85 6.86 18.08
C GLY A 471 -16.45 7.44 18.05
#